data_AF-A0A834AVY4-F1
#
_entry.id   AF-A0A834AVY4-F1
#
_cell.length_a   1.000
_cell.length_b   1.000
_cell.length_c   1.000
_cell.angle_alpha   90.00
_cell.angle_beta   90.00
_cell.angle_gamma   90.00
#
_symmetry.space_group_name_H-M   'P 1'
#
loop_
_entity.id
_entity.type
_entity.pdbx_description
1 polymer ?
#
loop_
_entity_poly.entity_id
_entity_poly.type
_entity_poly.pdbx_seq_one_letter_code
_entity_poly.pdbx_strand_id
1 'polypeptide(L)'
;MAEMITGKILFKGNDHLDQLKEILKVTGTPPDDFVQRLKSADAKDYMKGLPELEKKDFASILTNASPLAVNLLEKMLVLDAERRVTAAEALAHPYFESLQDTEDESKAQKYDESFDDVDRTLDEWKRDTYKEVLSFKPPRQLGAKASKETAL
;
A
#
# COMPACT_ATOMS: atom_id res chain seq x y z
N MET A 1 7.12 -0.37 5.67
CA MET A 1 7.00 -0.29 7.15
C MET A 1 7.66 -1.48 7.84
N ALA A 2 7.21 -2.74 7.63
CA ALA A 2 7.85 -3.90 8.25
C ALA A 2 9.37 -3.99 7.98
N GLU A 3 9.79 -3.78 6.73
CA GLU A 3 11.22 -3.73 6.37
C GLU A 3 11.99 -2.60 7.07
N MET A 4 11.37 -1.44 7.29
CA MET A 4 12.02 -0.34 8.02
C MET A 4 12.24 -0.70 9.50
N ILE A 5 11.36 -1.52 10.08
CA ILE A 5 11.46 -1.96 11.47
C ILE A 5 12.50 -3.08 11.63
N THR A 6 12.55 -4.03 10.69
CA THR A 6 13.42 -5.21 10.79
C THR A 6 14.75 -5.06 10.08
N GLY A 7 14.89 -4.05 9.19
CA GLY A 7 16.02 -3.88 8.29
C GLY A 7 16.14 -4.98 7.23
N LYS A 8 15.10 -5.79 7.04
CA LYS A 8 15.09 -6.97 6.18
C LYS A 8 13.80 -7.05 5.37
N ILE A 9 13.92 -7.56 4.15
CA ILE A 9 12.78 -7.86 3.28
C ILE A 9 11.83 -8.83 4.02
N LEU A 10 10.55 -8.46 4.13
CA LEU A 10 9.54 -9.25 4.84
C LEU A 10 9.16 -10.54 4.10
N PHE A 11 8.99 -10.45 2.77
CA PHE A 11 8.66 -11.58 1.91
C PHE A 11 9.71 -11.67 0.80
N LYS A 12 10.66 -12.60 0.96
CA LYS A 12 11.80 -12.74 0.04
C LYS A 12 11.61 -13.94 -0.88
N GLY A 13 10.79 -13.78 -1.90
CA GLY A 13 10.61 -14.77 -2.97
C GLY A 13 11.61 -14.61 -4.11
N ASN A 14 11.95 -15.71 -4.76
CA ASN A 14 12.82 -15.74 -5.94
C ASN A 14 12.05 -15.65 -7.27
N ASP A 15 10.76 -16.01 -7.25
CA ASP A 15 9.82 -15.90 -8.37
C ASP A 15 8.40 -15.60 -7.83
N HIS A 16 7.42 -15.49 -8.74
CA HIS A 16 6.05 -15.13 -8.36
C HIS A 16 5.34 -16.19 -7.50
N LEU A 17 5.62 -17.49 -7.70
CA LEU A 17 5.04 -18.56 -6.88
C LEU A 17 5.72 -18.64 -5.53
N ASP A 18 7.04 -18.49 -5.49
CA ASP A 18 7.82 -18.44 -4.26
C ASP A 18 7.43 -17.23 -3.41
N GLN A 19 7.23 -16.06 -4.03
CA GLN A 19 6.74 -14.86 -3.36
C GLN A 19 5.36 -15.10 -2.71
N LEU A 20 4.44 -15.77 -3.41
CA LEU A 20 3.13 -16.12 -2.86
C LEU A 20 3.28 -17.06 -1.66
N LYS A 21 4.15 -18.08 -1.74
CA LYS A 21 4.44 -18.98 -0.62
C LYS A 21 5.01 -18.23 0.58
N GLU A 22 5.93 -17.29 0.38
CA GLU A 22 6.48 -16.46 1.46
C GLU A 22 5.42 -15.60 2.14
N ILE A 23 4.47 -15.04 1.37
CA ILE A 23 3.33 -14.31 1.92
C ILE A 23 2.43 -15.23 2.77
N LEU A 24 2.09 -16.42 2.24
CA LEU A 24 1.23 -17.39 2.92
C LEU A 24 1.87 -17.96 4.19
N LYS A 25 3.20 -18.11 4.23
CA LYS A 25 3.94 -18.52 5.44
C LYS A 25 3.77 -17.57 6.62
N VAL A 26 3.41 -16.31 6.36
CA VAL A 26 3.20 -15.29 7.40
C VAL A 26 1.71 -15.07 7.65
N THR A 27 0.93 -14.95 6.58
CA THR A 27 -0.50 -14.60 6.64
C THR A 27 -1.43 -15.80 6.86
N GLY A 28 -0.91 -17.02 6.70
CA GLY A 28 -1.66 -18.27 6.79
C GLY A 28 -2.39 -18.62 5.50
N THR A 29 -3.00 -19.81 5.48
CA THR A 29 -3.90 -20.22 4.40
C THR A 29 -5.16 -19.37 4.43
N PRO A 30 -5.55 -18.73 3.32
CA PRO A 30 -6.75 -17.92 3.29
C PRO A 30 -8.01 -18.79 3.37
N PRO A 31 -9.10 -18.22 3.88
CA PRO A 31 -10.37 -18.92 4.00
C PRO A 31 -10.98 -19.26 2.63
N ASP A 32 -11.81 -20.31 2.60
CA ASP A 32 -12.44 -20.80 1.37
C ASP A 32 -13.27 -19.73 0.65
N ASP A 33 -13.92 -18.83 1.39
CA ASP A 33 -14.70 -17.73 0.82
C ASP A 33 -13.83 -16.83 -0.07
N PHE A 34 -12.62 -16.50 0.38
CA PHE A 34 -11.65 -15.72 -0.38
C PHE A 34 -11.22 -16.48 -1.65
N VAL A 35 -10.91 -17.77 -1.53
CA VAL A 35 -10.51 -18.61 -2.68
C VAL A 35 -11.62 -18.65 -3.73
N GLN A 36 -12.89 -18.72 -3.32
CA GLN A 36 -14.01 -18.71 -4.25
C GLN A 36 -14.19 -17.38 -4.99
N ARG A 37 -13.83 -16.24 -4.38
CA ARG A 37 -13.89 -14.91 -5.01
C ARG A 37 -12.81 -14.68 -6.08
N LEU A 38 -11.78 -15.53 -6.15
CA LEU A 38 -10.75 -15.42 -7.18
C LEU A 38 -11.36 -15.61 -8.59
N LYS A 39 -10.92 -14.79 -9.55
CA LYS A 39 -11.43 -14.85 -10.93
C LYS A 39 -10.81 -15.98 -11.76
N SER A 40 -9.57 -16.37 -11.46
CA SER A 40 -8.83 -17.40 -12.21
C SER A 40 -9.05 -18.79 -11.63
N ALA A 41 -9.41 -19.76 -12.48
CA ALA A 41 -9.54 -21.17 -12.09
C ALA A 41 -8.19 -21.76 -11.67
N ASP A 42 -7.13 -21.49 -12.44
CA ASP A 42 -5.77 -21.94 -12.14
C ASP A 42 -5.30 -21.44 -10.76
N ALA A 43 -5.64 -20.20 -10.41
CA ALA A 43 -5.31 -19.64 -9.09
C ALA A 43 -6.05 -20.37 -7.96
N LYS A 44 -7.32 -20.74 -8.17
CA LYS A 44 -8.09 -21.53 -7.19
C LYS A 44 -7.49 -22.91 -6.99
N ASP A 45 -7.16 -23.59 -8.08
CA ASP A 45 -6.63 -24.95 -8.02
C ASP A 45 -5.23 -24.97 -7.40
N TYR A 46 -4.40 -23.98 -7.72
CA TYR A 46 -3.11 -23.79 -7.04
C TYR A 46 -3.29 -23.63 -5.53
N MET A 47 -4.21 -22.77 -5.09
CA MET A 47 -4.43 -22.51 -3.66
C MET A 47 -4.99 -23.71 -2.91
N LYS A 48 -5.87 -24.50 -3.54
CA LYS A 48 -6.37 -25.76 -2.96
C LYS A 48 -5.31 -26.85 -2.86
N GLY A 49 -4.29 -26.80 -3.72
CA GLY A 49 -3.18 -27.74 -3.72
C GLY A 49 -2.10 -27.44 -2.68
N LEU A 50 -2.15 -26.28 -2.02
CA LEU A 50 -1.18 -25.91 -0.99
C LEU A 50 -1.53 -26.55 0.37
N PRO A 51 -0.53 -26.92 1.18
CA PRO A 51 -0.77 -27.37 2.54
C PRO A 51 -1.39 -26.25 3.38
N GLU A 52 -2.17 -26.64 4.38
CA GLU A 52 -2.71 -25.68 5.35
C GLU A 52 -1.57 -25.10 6.20
N LEU A 53 -1.54 -23.77 6.30
CA LEU A 53 -0.53 -23.00 7.01
C LEU A 53 -1.22 -22.13 8.06
N GLU A 54 -0.75 -22.22 9.30
CA GLU A 54 -1.20 -21.34 10.36
C GLU A 54 -0.61 -19.94 10.19
N LYS A 55 -1.42 -18.92 10.46
CA LYS A 55 -0.96 -17.53 10.51
C LYS A 55 0.09 -17.40 11.61
N LYS A 56 1.23 -16.80 11.27
CA LYS A 56 2.27 -16.51 12.26
C LYS A 56 1.89 -15.32 13.13
N ASP A 57 2.37 -15.33 14.36
CA ASP A 57 2.31 -14.16 15.23
C ASP A 57 3.23 -13.05 14.67
N PHE A 58 2.64 -11.90 14.34
CA PHE A 58 3.38 -10.76 13.81
C PHE A 58 4.34 -10.17 14.83
N ALA A 59 4.06 -10.26 16.13
CA ALA A 59 4.98 -9.80 17.16
C ALA A 59 6.30 -10.61 17.14
N SER A 60 6.21 -11.91 16.85
CA SER A 60 7.39 -12.78 16.70
C SER A 60 8.25 -12.46 15.48
N ILE A 61 7.64 -11.93 14.41
CA ILE A 61 8.34 -11.55 13.17
C ILE A 61 8.92 -10.14 13.30
N LEU A 62 8.17 -9.24 13.93
CA LEU A 62 8.49 -7.83 14.09
C LEU A 62 9.10 -7.58 15.47
N THR A 63 10.19 -8.27 15.80
CA THR A 63 10.76 -8.32 17.17
C THR A 63 11.10 -6.96 17.80
N ASN A 64 11.29 -5.92 16.99
CA ASN A 64 11.63 -4.56 17.43
C ASN A 64 10.47 -3.56 17.27
N ALA A 65 9.26 -4.03 16.92
CA ALA A 65 8.09 -3.19 16.76
C ALA A 65 7.42 -2.91 18.11
N SER A 66 6.86 -1.70 18.27
CA SER A 66 5.90 -1.45 19.34
C SER A 66 4.62 -2.25 19.11
N PRO A 67 3.84 -2.60 20.16
CA PRO A 67 2.57 -3.29 19.99
C PRO A 67 1.59 -2.58 19.05
N LEU A 68 1.63 -1.24 19.02
CA LEU A 68 0.83 -0.42 18.11
C LEU A 68 1.26 -0.58 16.64
N ALA A 69 2.57 -0.68 16.37
CA ALA A 69 3.09 -0.92 15.03
C ALA A 69 2.73 -2.33 14.55
N VAL A 70 2.82 -3.34 15.43
CA VAL A 70 2.39 -4.72 15.14
C VAL A 70 0.91 -4.74 14.76
N ASN A 71 0.04 -4.12 15.59
CA ASN A 71 -1.40 -4.09 15.34
C ASN A 71 -1.75 -3.40 14.00
N LEU A 72 -1.07 -2.30 13.68
CA LEU A 72 -1.28 -1.60 12.42
C LEU A 72 -0.85 -2.47 11.23
N LEU A 73 0.33 -3.11 11.32
CA LEU A 73 0.83 -4.00 10.26
C LEU A 73 -0.04 -5.23 10.06
N GLU A 74 -0.63 -5.79 11.10
CA GLU A 74 -1.60 -6.88 10.98
C GLU A 74 -2.86 -6.47 10.22
N LYS A 75 -3.33 -5.23 10.39
CA LYS A 75 -4.47 -4.69 9.65
C LYS A 75 -4.14 -4.34 8.19
N MET A 76 -2.87 -4.04 7.90
CA MET A 76 -2.38 -3.76 6.54
C MET A 76 -2.06 -5.04 5.75
N LEU A 77 -1.43 -6.03 6.39
CA LEU A 77 -0.92 -7.25 5.74
C LEU A 77 -1.96 -8.36 5.77
N VAL A 78 -3.16 -8.04 5.29
CA VAL A 78 -4.27 -8.97 5.08
C VAL A 78 -4.28 -9.40 3.61
N LEU A 79 -4.44 -10.71 3.37
CA LEU A 79 -4.56 -11.31 2.03
C LEU A 79 -5.72 -10.73 1.24
N ASP A 80 -6.87 -10.63 1.90
CA ASP A 80 -8.08 -10.07 1.35
C ASP A 80 -8.01 -8.54 1.30
N ALA A 81 -7.95 -8.00 0.08
CA ALA A 81 -7.81 -6.56 -0.14
C ALA A 81 -9.02 -5.76 0.38
N GLU A 82 -10.22 -6.35 0.36
CA GLU A 82 -11.45 -5.69 0.84
C GLU A 82 -11.48 -5.57 2.37
N ARG A 83 -10.70 -6.39 3.08
CA ARG A 83 -10.58 -6.37 4.55
C ARG A 83 -9.38 -5.58 5.05
N ARG A 84 -8.57 -5.04 4.14
CA ARG A 84 -7.39 -4.26 4.47
C ARG A 84 -7.81 -2.88 4.96
N VAL A 85 -7.13 -2.39 6.00
CA VAL A 85 -7.33 -1.01 6.48
C VAL A 85 -7.03 0.00 5.37
N THR A 86 -7.89 1.00 5.22
CA THR A 86 -7.68 2.09 4.26
C THR A 86 -6.60 3.06 4.76
N ALA A 87 -6.06 3.89 3.86
CA ALA A 87 -5.06 4.90 4.26
C ALA A 87 -5.62 5.88 5.31
N ALA A 88 -6.88 6.31 5.17
CA ALA A 88 -7.52 7.21 6.12
C ALA A 88 -7.70 6.58 7.51
N GLU A 89 -8.17 5.32 7.56
CA GLU A 89 -8.29 4.59 8.84
C GLU A 89 -6.92 4.28 9.46
N ALA A 90 -5.91 4.03 8.63
CA ALA A 90 -4.54 3.82 9.10
C ALA A 90 -3.95 5.10 9.70
N LEU A 91 -4.19 6.27 9.11
CA LEU A 91 -3.76 7.57 9.66
C LEU A 91 -4.46 7.89 10.99
N ALA A 92 -5.73 7.49 11.14
CA ALA A 92 -6.47 7.60 12.39
C ALA A 92 -6.00 6.61 13.49
N HIS A 93 -5.07 5.70 13.18
CA HIS A 93 -4.59 4.71 14.13
C HIS A 93 -3.76 5.32 15.26
N PRO A 94 -3.85 4.84 16.53
CA PRO A 94 -3.07 5.36 17.66
C PRO A 94 -1.54 5.33 17.46
N TYR A 95 -1.06 4.53 16.51
CA TYR A 95 0.35 4.51 16.14
C TYR A 95 0.84 5.86 15.60
N PHE A 96 -0.03 6.65 14.97
CA PHE A 96 0.30 7.98 14.42
C PHE A 96 -0.30 9.14 15.22
N GLU A 97 -0.87 8.89 16.40
CA GLU A 97 -1.54 9.93 17.21
C GLU A 97 -0.62 11.14 17.49
N SER A 98 0.68 10.90 17.72
CA SER A 98 1.67 11.96 17.94
C SER A 98 2.02 12.78 16.69
N LEU A 99 1.60 12.33 15.51
CA LEU A 99 1.86 12.94 14.21
C LEU A 99 0.58 13.50 13.55
N GLN A 100 -0.58 13.31 14.17
CA GLN A 100 -1.84 13.82 13.63
C GLN A 100 -1.88 15.34 13.71
N ASP A 101 -1.80 15.98 12.55
CA ASP A 101 -2.14 17.39 12.37
C ASP A 101 -3.44 17.48 11.58
N THR A 102 -4.53 17.84 12.27
CA THR A 102 -5.86 17.94 11.66
C THR A 102 -5.97 19.06 10.61
N GLU A 103 -4.99 19.97 10.53
CA GLU A 103 -4.98 21.06 9.54
C GLU A 103 -4.26 20.70 8.22
N ASP A 104 -3.53 19.57 8.15
CA ASP A 104 -2.69 19.21 6.99
C ASP A 104 -3.31 18.11 6.08
N GLU A 105 -4.49 17.59 6.43
CA GLU A 105 -5.16 16.58 5.61
C GLU A 105 -5.92 17.18 4.42
N SER A 106 -5.17 17.66 3.42
CA SER A 106 -5.77 18.10 2.16
C SER A 106 -6.18 16.90 1.29
N LYS A 107 -7.46 16.82 0.91
CA LYS A 107 -7.92 15.86 -0.10
C LYS A 107 -7.55 16.39 -1.48
N ALA A 108 -6.94 15.53 -2.30
CA ALA A 108 -6.68 15.86 -3.69
C ALA A 108 -7.99 16.14 -4.44
N GLN A 109 -7.92 17.01 -5.45
CA GLN A 109 -9.02 17.16 -6.40
C GLN A 109 -9.20 15.85 -7.17
N LYS A 110 -10.45 15.50 -7.49
CA LYS A 110 -10.75 14.30 -8.26
C LYS A 110 -10.02 14.38 -9.62
N TYR A 111 -9.20 13.38 -9.92
CA TYR A 111 -8.56 13.24 -11.21
C TYR A 111 -9.59 12.81 -12.27
N ASP A 112 -9.46 13.35 -13.48
CA ASP A 112 -10.31 13.00 -14.61
C ASP A 112 -9.68 11.83 -15.38
N GLU A 113 -10.17 10.64 -15.10
CA GLU A 113 -9.71 9.36 -15.69
C GLU A 113 -10.33 9.09 -17.07
N SER A 114 -11.17 10.00 -17.60
CA SER A 114 -11.83 9.78 -18.90
C SER A 114 -10.88 9.66 -20.09
N PHE A 115 -9.60 9.98 -19.90
CA PHE A 115 -8.55 9.88 -20.90
C PHE A 115 -7.86 8.51 -20.94
N ASP A 116 -8.00 7.66 -19.92
CA ASP A 116 -7.20 6.45 -19.76
C ASP A 116 -7.60 5.33 -20.74
N ASP A 117 -8.91 5.20 -21.02
CA ASP A 117 -9.46 4.16 -21.89
C ASP A 117 -9.82 4.66 -23.31
N VAL A 118 -9.17 5.74 -23.78
CA VAL A 118 -9.45 6.33 -25.11
C VAL A 118 -8.38 5.94 -26.13
N ASP A 119 -8.80 5.23 -27.18
CA ASP A 119 -7.95 4.99 -28.35
C ASP A 119 -7.69 6.31 -29.09
N ARG A 120 -6.43 6.75 -29.09
CA ARG A 120 -5.95 7.92 -29.84
C ARG A 120 -4.74 7.57 -30.67
N THR A 121 -4.59 8.27 -31.79
CA THR A 121 -3.39 8.20 -32.62
C THR A 121 -2.19 8.83 -31.92
N LEU A 122 -0.97 8.49 -32.37
CA LEU A 122 0.26 9.07 -31.85
C LEU A 122 0.28 10.62 -31.95
N ASP A 123 -0.26 11.18 -33.04
CA ASP A 123 -0.29 12.63 -33.24
C ASP A 123 -1.28 13.34 -32.31
N GLU A 124 -2.37 12.68 -31.94
CA GLU A 124 -3.31 13.17 -30.93
C GLU A 124 -2.66 13.18 -29.54
N TRP A 125 -2.03 12.06 -29.14
CA TRP A 125 -1.27 11.99 -27.89
C TRP A 125 -0.18 13.07 -27.82
N LYS A 126 0.59 13.24 -28.90
CA LYS A 126 1.63 14.27 -28.97
C LYS A 126 1.07 15.67 -28.80
N ARG A 127 -0.07 15.96 -29.44
CA ARG A 127 -0.74 17.26 -29.36
C ARG A 127 -1.27 17.54 -27.96
N ASP A 128 -1.88 16.57 -27.30
CA ASP A 128 -2.44 16.76 -25.97
C ASP A 128 -1.34 16.91 -24.91
N THR A 129 -0.30 16.08 -24.97
CA THR A 129 0.91 16.26 -24.14
C THR A 129 1.52 17.65 -24.34
N TYR A 130 1.60 18.13 -25.59
CA TYR A 130 2.12 19.46 -25.87
C TYR A 130 1.25 20.57 -25.27
N LYS A 131 -0.08 20.42 -25.28
CA LYS A 131 -1.00 21.35 -24.60
C LYS A 131 -0.78 21.37 -23.09
N GLU A 132 -0.61 20.21 -22.45
CA GLU A 132 -0.34 20.12 -21.01
C GLU A 132 0.97 20.81 -20.62
N VAL A 133 2.01 20.70 -21.44
CA VAL A 133 3.27 21.43 -21.23
C VAL A 133 3.05 22.94 -21.31
N LEU A 134 2.27 23.41 -22.29
CA LEU A 134 1.99 24.85 -22.45
C LEU A 134 1.03 25.40 -21.38
N SER A 135 0.14 24.58 -20.84
CA SER A 135 -0.85 24.97 -19.82
C SER A 135 -0.29 24.92 -18.39
N PHE A 136 0.87 24.27 -18.20
CA PHE A 136 1.52 24.14 -16.90
C PHE A 136 1.79 25.50 -16.26
N LYS A 137 1.35 25.65 -15.01
CA LYS A 137 1.63 26.82 -14.18
C LYS A 137 2.51 26.37 -13.02
N PRO A 138 3.71 26.93 -12.85
CA PRO A 138 4.55 26.58 -11.72
C PRO A 138 3.81 26.90 -10.42
N PRO A 139 3.94 26.05 -9.38
CA PRO A 139 3.31 26.32 -8.10
C PRO A 139 3.83 27.67 -7.57
N ARG A 140 2.94 28.47 -6.98
CA ARG A 140 3.37 29.68 -6.25
C ARG A 140 4.35 29.24 -5.18
N GLN A 141 5.55 29.81 -5.19
CA GLN A 141 6.45 29.61 -4.06
C GLN A 141 5.79 30.24 -2.83
N LEU A 142 5.20 29.40 -1.97
CA LEU A 142 4.87 29.83 -0.62
C LEU A 142 6.19 30.26 0.01
N GLY A 143 6.26 31.54 0.39
CA GLY A 143 7.48 32.16 0.90
C GLY A 143 8.14 31.31 1.98
N ALA A 144 9.48 31.29 1.94
CA ALA A 144 10.35 30.65 2.92
C ALA A 144 9.79 30.77 4.35
N LYS A 145 9.24 29.67 4.89
CA LYS A 145 9.03 29.57 6.33
C LYS A 145 10.42 29.56 6.95
N ALA A 146 10.72 30.64 7.69
CA ALA A 146 11.98 30.83 8.39
C ALA A 146 12.33 29.58 9.22
N SER A 147 13.55 29.08 9.03
CA SER A 147 14.15 28.04 9.83
C SER A 147 14.01 28.38 11.32
N LYS A 148 13.18 27.63 12.05
CA LYS A 148 13.34 27.55 13.50
C LYS A 148 14.54 26.64 13.74
N GLU A 149 15.67 27.28 13.94
CA GLU A 149 16.88 26.70 14.50
C GLU A 149 16.51 26.05 15.84
N THR A 150 16.46 24.71 15.88
CA THR A 150 16.32 23.97 17.14
C THR A 150 17.66 24.03 17.85
N ALA A 151 17.79 24.99 18.76
CA ALA A 151 18.80 24.94 19.81
C ALA A 151 18.34 23.97 20.90
N LEU A 152 19.02 22.83 20.99
CA LEU A 152 19.46 22.19 22.24
C LEU A 152 20.41 21.02 21.93
#